data_AF-A0AAE5INZ5-F1
#
_entry.id   AF-A0AAE5INZ5-F1
#
_cell.length_a   1.000
_cell.length_b   1.000
_cell.length_c   1.000
_cell.angle_alpha   90.00
_cell.angle_beta   90.00
_cell.angle_gamma   90.00
#
_symmetry.space_group_name_H-M   'P 1'
#
loop_
_entity.id
_entity.type
_entity.pdbx_description
1 polymer ?
#
loop_
_entity_poly.entity_id
_entity_poly.type
_entity_poly.pdbx_seq_one_letter_code
_entity_poly.pdbx_strand_id
1 'polypeptide(L)'
;MLDPPQQPERGVSILRQGTTVEPQSLLERIADSLQPGGPLRGLTGAAEALELIVETARGTVLADLERLVALEIAAPRGGMWISDGPWPTSDGFYLAATAARFEQLLDSVQALATLHRAGMHRAGWAVLEQAGKTLMRLWMFTETTVLDQPWDEARRSGQAWGQFTEALHHLDGVTGFEPHPFDAPYTDEASEDAKDSLHEAMAGASDHAEQVVNAIRLGAALALVHLPAHLQIGPEAVTAMPTARTGLPCTEMLAAQIQLAVELIRSAAASTQCALDISLRDRNA
;
A
#
# COMPACT_ATOMS: atom_id res chain seq x y z
N MET A 1 -43.22 -27.48 -8.91
CA MET A 1 -42.42 -26.52 -9.70
C MET A 1 -41.66 -25.71 -8.67
N LEU A 2 -40.37 -25.98 -8.51
CA LEU A 2 -39.51 -25.29 -7.56
C LEU A 2 -38.90 -24.10 -8.29
N ASP A 3 -39.07 -22.91 -7.73
CA ASP A 3 -38.39 -21.71 -8.22
C ASP A 3 -36.86 -21.89 -8.11
N PRO A 4 -36.08 -21.41 -9.08
CA PRO A 4 -34.62 -21.46 -8.99
C PRO A 4 -34.13 -20.49 -7.90
N PRO A 5 -32.96 -20.76 -7.28
CA PRO A 5 -32.38 -19.89 -6.28
C PRO A 5 -32.00 -18.54 -6.92
N GLN A 6 -32.48 -17.45 -6.34
CA GLN A 6 -32.04 -16.10 -6.67
C GLN A 6 -30.53 -15.99 -6.36
N GLN A 7 -29.74 -15.72 -7.40
CA GLN A 7 -28.34 -15.35 -7.24
C GLN A 7 -28.26 -14.06 -6.43
N PRO A 8 -27.26 -13.90 -5.53
CA PRO A 8 -27.03 -12.63 -4.88
C PRO A 8 -26.74 -11.57 -5.95
N GLU A 9 -27.43 -10.44 -5.86
CA GLU A 9 -27.19 -9.27 -6.69
C GLU A 9 -25.69 -8.93 -6.62
N ARG A 10 -25.00 -9.04 -7.75
CA ARG A 10 -23.60 -8.62 -7.86
C ARG A 10 -23.54 -7.14 -7.52
N GLY A 11 -22.93 -6.83 -6.38
CA GLY A 11 -22.65 -5.47 -5.93
C GLY A 11 -22.05 -4.65 -7.07
N VAL A 12 -22.60 -3.47 -7.27
CA VAL A 12 -22.13 -2.51 -8.26
C VAL A 12 -20.68 -2.16 -7.91
N SER A 13 -19.75 -2.44 -8.82
CA SER A 13 -18.36 -2.00 -8.69
C SER A 13 -18.33 -0.49 -8.51
N ILE A 14 -17.68 -0.06 -7.42
CA ILE A 14 -17.62 1.34 -6.96
C ILE A 14 -16.85 2.25 -7.95
N LEU A 15 -16.17 1.66 -8.95
CA LEU A 15 -15.38 2.34 -9.97
C LEU A 15 -16.20 3.03 -11.08
N ARG A 16 -17.53 3.05 -11.01
CA ARG A 16 -18.38 3.58 -12.08
C ARG A 16 -19.48 4.49 -11.56
N GLN A 17 -19.17 5.72 -11.16
CA GLN A 17 -20.13 6.83 -11.27
C GLN A 17 -19.50 8.23 -11.03
N GLY A 18 -19.46 9.04 -12.09
CA GLY A 18 -19.85 10.47 -12.05
C GLY A 18 -18.84 11.52 -11.55
N THR A 19 -18.27 12.27 -12.49
CA THR A 19 -17.37 13.43 -12.35
C THR A 19 -17.77 14.52 -11.33
N THR A 20 -16.89 14.76 -10.35
CA THR A 20 -16.44 16.11 -9.97
C THR A 20 -14.92 16.21 -10.14
N VAL A 21 -14.34 17.41 -10.25
CA VAL A 21 -12.87 17.55 -10.32
C VAL A 21 -12.30 17.27 -8.93
N GLU A 22 -12.08 16.00 -8.63
CA GLU A 22 -11.75 15.49 -7.30
C GLU A 22 -10.24 15.49 -7.00
N PRO A 23 -9.83 15.44 -5.72
CA PRO A 23 -8.44 15.26 -5.27
C PRO A 23 -7.67 14.17 -6.04
N GLN A 24 -8.35 13.05 -6.34
CA GLN A 24 -7.84 11.96 -7.18
C GLN A 24 -7.62 12.37 -8.66
N SER A 25 -8.44 13.28 -9.21
CA SER A 25 -8.31 13.74 -10.61
C SER A 25 -7.02 14.51 -10.88
N LEU A 26 -6.43 15.18 -9.87
CA LEU A 26 -5.11 15.82 -10.02
C LEU A 26 -4.00 14.77 -10.06
N LEU A 27 -4.07 13.78 -9.18
CA LEU A 27 -3.14 12.65 -9.15
C LEU A 27 -3.17 11.87 -10.47
N GLU A 28 -4.36 11.55 -10.97
CA GLU A 28 -4.55 10.88 -12.26
C GLU A 28 -3.98 11.69 -13.42
N ARG A 29 -4.24 13.01 -13.47
CA ARG A 29 -3.67 13.87 -14.51
C ARG A 29 -2.14 13.89 -14.49
N ILE A 30 -1.52 13.91 -13.30
CA ILE A 30 -0.07 13.87 -13.17
C ILE A 30 0.47 12.49 -13.56
N ALA A 31 -0.17 11.41 -13.10
CA ALA A 31 0.20 10.05 -13.47
C ALA A 31 0.10 9.82 -14.99
N ASP A 32 -1.00 10.25 -15.62
CA ASP A 32 -1.21 10.16 -17.06
C ASP A 32 -0.22 11.04 -17.84
N SER A 33 0.19 12.18 -17.27
CA SER A 33 1.21 13.04 -17.85
C SER A 33 2.61 12.41 -17.86
N LEU A 34 2.86 11.47 -16.94
CA LEU A 34 4.10 10.70 -16.81
C LEU A 34 4.10 9.40 -17.65
N GLN A 35 2.98 9.03 -18.26
CA GLN A 35 2.90 7.84 -19.11
C GLN A 35 3.73 8.00 -20.40
N PRO A 36 4.11 6.89 -21.06
CA PRO A 36 4.74 6.92 -22.38
C PRO A 36 3.88 7.68 -23.40
N GLY A 37 4.26 8.93 -23.72
CA GLY A 37 3.54 9.81 -24.64
C GLY A 37 2.91 11.05 -24.00
N GLY A 38 2.90 11.16 -22.68
CA GLY A 38 2.41 12.33 -21.95
C GLY A 38 3.35 13.55 -22.01
N PRO A 39 2.85 14.75 -21.64
CA PRO A 39 3.62 16.00 -21.66
C PRO A 39 4.83 15.99 -20.71
N LEU A 40 4.79 15.17 -19.65
CA LEU A 40 5.88 15.04 -18.67
C LEU A 40 6.72 13.77 -18.91
N ARG A 41 6.63 13.14 -20.08
CA ARG A 41 7.40 11.92 -20.42
C ARG A 41 8.92 12.05 -20.25
N GLY A 42 9.45 13.28 -20.29
CA GLY A 42 10.88 13.55 -20.06
C GLY A 42 11.31 13.32 -18.61
N LEU A 43 10.35 13.22 -17.68
CA LEU A 43 10.56 12.85 -16.29
C LEU A 43 10.34 11.34 -16.06
N THR A 44 9.78 10.61 -17.03
CA THR A 44 9.59 9.16 -16.94
C THR A 44 10.95 8.47 -16.90
N GLY A 45 11.22 7.74 -15.81
CA GLY A 45 12.56 7.18 -15.55
C GLY A 45 13.42 7.99 -14.58
N ALA A 46 12.96 9.17 -14.15
CA ALA A 46 13.64 10.02 -13.18
C ALA A 46 13.01 9.88 -11.78
N ALA A 47 13.82 10.00 -10.73
CA ALA A 47 13.35 9.93 -9.35
C ALA A 47 12.36 11.07 -9.02
N GLU A 48 12.55 12.24 -9.65
CA GLU A 48 11.70 13.42 -9.51
C GLU A 48 10.24 13.17 -9.92
N ALA A 49 9.99 12.22 -10.83
CA ALA A 49 8.62 11.82 -11.18
C ALA A 49 7.90 11.14 -10.01
N LEU A 50 8.62 10.32 -9.25
CA LEU A 50 8.07 9.64 -8.07
C LEU A 50 7.78 10.63 -6.94
N GLU A 51 8.63 11.62 -6.75
CA GLU A 51 8.40 12.64 -5.73
C GLU A 51 7.20 13.51 -6.08
N LEU A 52 7.07 13.93 -7.34
CA LEU A 52 5.94 14.74 -7.77
C LEU A 52 4.62 14.01 -7.50
N ILE A 53 4.54 12.72 -7.82
CA ILE A 53 3.31 11.94 -7.60
C ILE A 53 3.07 11.64 -6.11
N VAL A 54 4.12 11.41 -5.32
CA VAL A 54 4.02 11.23 -3.86
C VAL A 54 3.53 12.50 -3.19
N GLU A 55 4.15 13.65 -3.47
CA GLU A 55 3.76 14.93 -2.89
C GLU A 55 2.34 15.34 -3.32
N THR A 56 1.96 15.02 -4.56
CA THR A 56 0.57 15.21 -5.00
C THR A 56 -0.38 14.36 -4.17
N ALA A 57 -0.11 13.07 -4.01
CA ALA A 57 -0.95 12.17 -3.22
C ALA A 57 -1.07 12.60 -1.75
N ARG A 58 0.04 13.09 -1.16
CA ARG A 58 0.05 13.67 0.19
C ARG A 58 -0.83 14.91 0.28
N GLY A 59 -0.64 15.86 -0.64
CA GLY A 59 -1.34 17.14 -0.63
C GLY A 59 -2.81 17.07 -1.05
N THR A 60 -3.28 15.93 -1.56
CA THR A 60 -4.67 15.73 -1.98
C THR A 60 -5.36 14.67 -1.11
N VAL A 61 -5.36 13.41 -1.56
CA VAL A 61 -6.17 12.33 -0.98
C VAL A 61 -5.78 12.04 0.48
N LEU A 62 -4.49 12.02 0.81
CA LEU A 62 -4.05 11.78 2.19
C LEU A 62 -4.43 12.95 3.10
N ALA A 63 -4.16 14.20 2.71
CA ALA A 63 -4.50 15.38 3.51
C ALA A 63 -6.01 15.50 3.77
N ASP A 64 -6.86 15.12 2.81
CA ASP A 64 -8.31 15.07 3.00
C ASP A 64 -8.71 14.00 4.01
N LEU A 65 -8.12 12.81 3.92
CA LEU A 65 -8.35 11.72 4.85
C LEU A 65 -7.88 12.05 6.27
N GLU A 66 -6.67 12.60 6.44
CA GLU A 66 -6.14 13.04 7.74
C GLU A 66 -7.04 14.07 8.40
N ARG A 67 -7.59 15.01 7.62
CA ARG A 67 -8.56 15.98 8.13
C ARG A 67 -9.82 15.29 8.63
N LEU A 68 -10.33 14.30 7.91
CA LEU A 68 -11.50 13.55 8.35
C LEU A 68 -11.21 12.72 9.62
N VAL A 69 -10.05 12.08 9.69
CA VAL A 69 -9.57 11.37 10.90
C VAL A 69 -9.52 12.32 12.10
N ALA A 70 -8.92 13.50 11.93
CA ALA A 70 -8.88 14.50 13.00
C ALA A 70 -10.28 14.94 13.46
N LEU A 71 -11.23 15.04 12.53
CA LEU A 71 -12.63 15.34 12.85
C LEU A 71 -13.31 14.18 13.60
N GLU A 72 -13.04 12.92 13.26
CA GLU A 72 -13.56 11.76 14.02
C GLU A 72 -12.96 11.66 15.41
N ILE A 73 -11.68 12.02 15.60
CA ILE A 73 -11.06 12.06 16.93
C ILE A 73 -11.71 13.15 17.79
N ALA A 74 -11.92 14.34 17.22
CA ALA A 74 -12.44 15.49 17.96
C ALA A 74 -13.95 15.41 18.24
N ALA A 75 -14.70 14.83 17.31
CA ALA A 75 -16.15 14.71 17.37
C ALA A 75 -16.57 13.36 16.77
N PRO A 76 -16.35 12.25 17.50
CA PRO A 76 -16.65 10.91 17.00
C PRO A 76 -18.13 10.78 16.70
N ARG A 77 -18.45 10.24 15.52
CA ARG A 77 -19.83 9.90 15.17
C ARG A 77 -20.32 8.71 16.02
N GLY A 78 -21.59 8.75 16.44
CA GLY A 78 -22.27 7.54 16.94
C GLY A 78 -22.65 6.65 15.75
N GLY A 79 -22.14 5.42 15.70
CA GLY A 79 -22.18 4.57 14.50
C GLY A 79 -23.55 3.97 14.15
N MET A 80 -23.83 3.82 12.84
CA MET A 80 -24.76 2.83 12.26
C MET A 80 -24.18 1.40 12.28
N TRP A 81 -22.85 1.28 12.39
CA TRP A 81 -22.14 0.04 12.60
C TRP A 81 -21.38 0.18 13.92
N ILE A 82 -21.91 -0.45 14.98
CA ILE A 82 -21.34 -0.52 16.34
C ILE A 82 -21.19 0.87 17.01
N SER A 83 -22.30 1.57 17.21
CA SER A 83 -22.39 2.59 18.25
C SER A 83 -22.17 1.93 19.62
N ASP A 84 -21.19 2.45 20.38
CA ASP A 84 -20.80 2.10 21.76
C ASP A 84 -19.63 1.10 21.95
N GLY A 85 -18.99 0.65 20.87
CA GLY A 85 -17.80 -0.21 20.96
C GLY A 85 -16.49 0.54 21.29
N PRO A 86 -15.43 -0.17 21.74
CA PRO A 86 -14.11 0.43 21.97
C PRO A 86 -13.55 1.05 20.67
N TRP A 87 -12.67 2.06 20.77
CA TRP A 87 -12.07 2.80 19.64
C TRP A 87 -11.76 1.97 18.36
N PRO A 88 -11.22 0.73 18.44
CA PRO A 88 -10.96 -0.11 17.26
C PRO A 88 -12.17 -0.45 16.38
N THR A 89 -13.40 -0.34 16.90
CA THR A 89 -14.64 -0.62 16.15
C THR A 89 -15.31 0.63 15.59
N SER A 90 -14.64 1.79 15.64
CA SER A 90 -15.17 3.06 15.16
C SER A 90 -14.72 3.36 13.73
N ASP A 91 -15.54 4.11 13.00
CA ASP A 91 -15.17 4.71 11.71
C ASP A 91 -13.87 5.54 11.81
N GLY A 92 -13.65 6.20 12.96
CA GLY A 92 -12.43 6.96 13.23
C GLY A 92 -11.18 6.09 13.19
N PHE A 93 -11.23 4.89 13.78
CA PHE A 93 -10.12 3.95 13.72
C PHE A 93 -9.94 3.36 12.32
N TYR A 94 -11.03 3.02 11.62
CA TYR A 94 -10.99 2.57 10.23
C TYR A 94 -10.27 3.58 9.33
N LEU A 95 -10.68 4.86 9.39
CA LEU A 95 -10.08 5.93 8.58
C LEU A 95 -8.62 6.17 8.97
N ALA A 96 -8.27 6.07 10.26
CA ALA A 96 -6.90 6.21 10.73
C ALA A 96 -6.00 5.07 10.21
N ALA A 97 -6.49 3.83 10.20
CA ALA A 97 -5.77 2.68 9.66
C ALA A 97 -5.56 2.82 8.13
N THR A 98 -6.58 3.25 7.39
CA THR A 98 -6.51 3.57 5.97
C THR A 98 -5.45 4.66 5.70
N ALA A 99 -5.45 5.74 6.49
CA ALA A 99 -4.48 6.83 6.36
C ALA A 99 -3.05 6.34 6.59
N ALA A 100 -2.82 5.59 7.67
CA ALA A 100 -1.51 5.05 7.99
C ALA A 100 -0.98 4.09 6.91
N ARG A 101 -1.85 3.25 6.32
CA ARG A 101 -1.45 2.32 5.24
C ARG A 101 -1.17 3.06 3.94
N PHE A 102 -1.97 4.07 3.61
CA PHE A 102 -1.69 4.89 2.43
C PHE A 102 -0.39 5.68 2.58
N GLU A 103 -0.17 6.32 3.73
CA GLU A 103 1.09 7.02 4.03
C GLU A 103 2.29 6.08 3.96
N GLN A 104 2.22 4.88 4.57
CA GLN A 104 3.30 3.90 4.52
C GLN A 104 3.65 3.47 3.08
N LEU A 105 2.66 3.38 2.19
CA LEU A 105 2.89 3.11 0.78
C LEU A 105 3.62 4.28 0.10
N LEU A 106 3.22 5.52 0.39
CA LEU A 106 3.89 6.73 -0.12
C LEU A 106 5.33 6.82 0.38
N ASP A 107 5.60 6.53 1.66
CA ASP A 107 6.95 6.45 2.22
C ASP A 107 7.81 5.40 1.52
N SER A 108 7.24 4.24 1.23
CA SER A 108 7.94 3.18 0.49
C SER A 108 8.31 3.67 -0.92
N VAL A 109 7.41 4.35 -1.63
CA VAL A 109 7.73 4.90 -2.95
C VAL A 109 8.75 6.05 -2.87
N GLN A 110 8.71 6.87 -1.82
CA GLN A 110 9.71 7.92 -1.59
C GLN A 110 11.10 7.31 -1.30
N ALA A 111 11.16 6.19 -0.58
CA ALA A 111 12.39 5.44 -0.37
C ALA A 111 12.92 4.86 -1.70
N LEU A 112 12.06 4.41 -2.61
CA LEU A 112 12.46 4.00 -3.95
C LEU A 112 13.13 5.14 -4.72
N ALA A 113 12.56 6.36 -4.70
CA ALA A 113 13.16 7.55 -5.32
C ALA A 113 14.56 7.84 -4.74
N THR A 114 14.73 7.71 -3.42
CA THR A 114 16.01 7.86 -2.72
C THR A 114 17.03 6.81 -3.17
N LEU A 115 16.62 5.54 -3.28
CA LEU A 115 17.47 4.46 -3.78
C LEU A 115 17.88 4.68 -5.23
N HIS A 116 16.98 5.21 -6.06
CA HIS A 116 17.30 5.55 -7.45
C HIS A 116 18.36 6.64 -7.55
N ARG A 117 18.27 7.70 -6.73
CA ARG A 117 19.32 8.73 -6.67
C ARG A 117 20.67 8.20 -6.20
N ALA A 118 20.65 7.24 -5.27
CA ALA A 118 21.85 6.58 -4.79
C ALA A 118 22.44 5.56 -5.80
N GLY A 119 21.80 5.34 -6.96
CA GLY A 119 22.18 4.32 -7.93
C GLY A 119 21.88 2.88 -7.48
N MET A 120 21.09 2.71 -6.42
CA MET A 120 20.75 1.43 -5.79
C MET A 120 19.46 0.81 -6.37
N HIS A 121 19.34 0.78 -7.70
CA HIS A 121 18.12 0.37 -8.41
C HIS A 121 17.63 -1.04 -8.08
N ARG A 122 18.56 -1.99 -7.83
CA ARG A 122 18.22 -3.37 -7.47
C ARG A 122 17.53 -3.45 -6.10
N ALA A 123 17.96 -2.64 -5.13
CA ALA A 123 17.32 -2.57 -3.82
C ALA A 123 15.89 -2.02 -3.90
N GLY A 124 15.56 -1.29 -4.97
CA GLY A 124 14.22 -0.80 -5.24
C GLY A 124 13.15 -1.89 -5.34
N TRP A 125 13.51 -3.12 -5.74
CA TRP A 125 12.56 -4.23 -5.80
C TRP A 125 12.06 -4.68 -4.43
N ALA A 126 12.92 -4.68 -3.41
CA ALA A 126 12.51 -5.02 -2.04
C ALA A 126 11.56 -3.97 -1.48
N VAL A 127 11.81 -2.69 -1.79
CA VAL A 127 10.94 -1.58 -1.39
C VAL A 127 9.58 -1.65 -2.11
N LEU A 128 9.58 -1.93 -3.41
CA LEU A 128 8.34 -2.15 -4.17
C LEU A 128 7.55 -3.35 -3.65
N GLU A 129 8.21 -4.46 -3.30
CA GLU A 129 7.54 -5.63 -2.72
C GLU A 129 6.83 -5.27 -1.40
N GLN A 130 7.49 -4.49 -0.54
CA GLN A 130 6.89 -3.99 0.70
C GLN A 130 5.71 -3.04 0.42
N ALA A 131 5.83 -2.15 -0.57
CA ALA A 131 4.75 -1.27 -0.99
C ALA A 131 3.55 -2.07 -1.53
N GLY A 132 3.77 -3.12 -2.32
CA GLY A 132 2.73 -4.02 -2.80
C GLY A 132 2.00 -4.75 -1.67
N LYS A 133 2.74 -5.26 -0.67
CA LYS A 133 2.12 -5.85 0.54
C LYS A 133 1.31 -4.83 1.33
N THR A 134 1.77 -3.58 1.38
CA THR A 134 1.04 -2.48 2.05
C THR A 134 -0.26 -2.16 1.32
N LEU A 135 -0.25 -2.15 -0.02
CA LEU A 135 -1.47 -1.99 -0.84
C LEU A 135 -2.45 -3.14 -0.60
N MET A 136 -1.99 -4.39 -0.57
CA MET A 136 -2.87 -5.54 -0.29
C MET A 136 -3.53 -5.41 1.09
N ARG A 137 -2.79 -4.95 2.11
CA ARG A 137 -3.37 -4.68 3.44
C ARG A 137 -4.35 -3.52 3.40
N LEU A 138 -4.08 -2.46 2.64
CA LEU A 138 -5.03 -1.36 2.42
C LEU A 138 -6.36 -1.90 1.84
N TRP A 139 -6.29 -2.78 0.84
CA TRP A 139 -7.48 -3.39 0.25
C TRP A 139 -8.27 -4.29 1.18
N MET A 140 -7.65 -4.85 2.22
CA MET A 140 -8.42 -5.56 3.26
C MET A 140 -9.43 -4.62 3.92
N PHE A 141 -9.13 -3.32 4.04
CA PHE A 141 -10.06 -2.33 4.61
C PHE A 141 -11.03 -1.77 3.58
N THR A 142 -10.59 -1.59 2.34
CA THR A 142 -11.38 -0.83 1.36
C THR A 142 -12.17 -1.71 0.39
N GLU A 143 -11.72 -2.93 0.13
CA GLU A 143 -12.27 -3.81 -0.92
C GLU A 143 -12.87 -5.12 -0.39
N THR A 144 -12.69 -5.47 0.90
CA THR A 144 -13.29 -6.68 1.48
C THR A 144 -14.52 -6.38 2.32
N THR A 145 -15.46 -7.32 2.36
CA THR A 145 -16.68 -7.25 3.19
C THR A 145 -16.51 -7.86 4.58
N VAL A 146 -15.28 -8.15 5.00
CA VAL A 146 -14.99 -8.78 6.29
C VAL A 146 -15.02 -7.71 7.38
N LEU A 147 -16.01 -7.80 8.28
CA LEU A 147 -16.31 -6.75 9.26
C LEU A 147 -15.24 -6.60 10.37
N ASP A 148 -14.43 -7.64 10.62
CA ASP A 148 -13.44 -7.66 11.71
C ASP A 148 -12.05 -7.11 11.31
N GLN A 149 -11.86 -6.65 10.08
CA GLN A 149 -10.53 -6.27 9.56
C GLN A 149 -9.81 -5.18 10.35
N PRO A 150 -10.47 -4.09 10.81
CA PRO A 150 -9.81 -3.09 11.64
C PRO A 150 -9.28 -3.69 12.95
N TRP A 151 -10.04 -4.59 13.56
CA TRP A 151 -9.65 -5.22 14.81
C TRP A 151 -8.51 -6.23 14.62
N ASP A 152 -8.58 -7.05 13.57
CA ASP A 152 -7.47 -7.92 13.17
C ASP A 152 -6.20 -7.12 12.92
N GLU A 153 -6.32 -5.94 12.32
CA GLU A 153 -5.18 -5.07 12.09
C GLU A 153 -4.59 -4.50 13.39
N ALA A 154 -5.44 -4.06 14.32
CA ALA A 154 -5.01 -3.62 15.64
C ALA A 154 -4.25 -4.74 16.38
N ARG A 155 -4.78 -5.97 16.37
CA ARG A 155 -4.12 -7.13 16.97
C ARG A 155 -2.80 -7.46 16.30
N ARG A 156 -2.76 -7.52 14.97
CA ARG A 156 -1.52 -7.78 14.20
C ARG A 156 -0.47 -6.73 14.50
N SER A 157 -0.87 -5.47 14.61
CA SER A 157 0.03 -4.37 14.97
C SER A 157 0.59 -4.56 16.38
N GLY A 158 -0.27 -4.83 17.37
CA GLY A 158 0.13 -5.06 18.75
C GLY A 158 1.06 -6.27 18.92
N GLN A 159 0.74 -7.40 18.27
CA GLN A 159 1.57 -8.60 18.28
C GLN A 159 2.95 -8.34 17.65
N ALA A 160 3.00 -7.68 16.49
CA ALA A 160 4.26 -7.34 15.83
C ALA A 160 5.13 -6.42 16.70
N TRP A 161 4.51 -5.48 17.41
CA TRP A 161 5.21 -4.61 18.34
C TRP A 161 5.74 -5.37 19.57
N GLY A 162 4.94 -6.29 20.12
CA GLY A 162 5.39 -7.20 21.18
C GLY A 162 6.60 -8.02 20.78
N GLN A 163 6.57 -8.67 19.62
CA GLN A 163 7.70 -9.44 19.09
C GLN A 163 8.94 -8.57 18.84
N PHE A 164 8.75 -7.34 18.35
CA PHE A 164 9.84 -6.40 18.12
C PHE A 164 10.50 -5.95 19.43
N THR A 165 9.70 -5.57 20.43
CA THR A 165 10.20 -5.16 21.75
C THR A 165 10.92 -6.32 22.46
N GLU A 166 10.40 -7.55 22.37
CA GLU A 166 11.07 -8.76 22.85
C GLU A 166 12.42 -8.97 22.16
N ALA A 167 12.47 -8.90 20.83
CA ALA A 167 13.71 -9.02 20.07
C ALA A 167 14.73 -7.92 20.45
N LEU A 168 14.27 -6.69 20.68
CA LEU A 168 15.13 -5.58 21.12
C LEU A 168 15.67 -5.78 22.54
N HIS A 169 14.90 -6.38 23.45
CA HIS A 169 15.37 -6.66 24.81
C HIS A 169 16.56 -7.63 24.85
N HIS A 170 16.77 -8.39 23.77
CA HIS A 170 17.95 -9.24 23.60
C HIS A 170 19.19 -8.50 23.08
N LEU A 171 19.09 -7.21 22.78
CA LEU A 171 20.21 -6.37 22.33
C LEU A 171 20.70 -5.46 23.45
N ASP A 172 21.97 -5.64 23.84
CA ASP A 172 22.60 -4.82 24.87
C ASP A 172 22.58 -3.33 24.50
N GLY A 173 22.15 -2.48 25.45
CA GLY A 173 22.19 -1.02 25.32
C GLY A 173 20.94 -0.37 24.72
N VAL A 174 19.92 -1.15 24.33
CA VAL A 174 18.61 -0.63 23.91
C VAL A 174 17.65 -0.75 25.10
N THR A 175 17.31 0.39 25.72
CA THR A 175 16.37 0.44 26.87
C THR A 175 15.30 1.53 26.63
N GLY A 176 14.10 1.32 27.16
CA GLY A 176 12.99 2.30 27.09
C GLY A 176 11.98 2.10 25.96
N PHE A 177 12.00 0.94 25.29
CA PHE A 177 10.96 0.54 24.33
C PHE A 177 10.00 -0.45 25.00
N GLU A 178 8.84 0.03 25.44
CA GLU A 178 7.78 -0.82 25.98
C GLU A 178 6.55 -0.79 25.05
N PRO A 179 5.75 -1.88 25.01
CA PRO A 179 4.45 -1.86 24.36
C PRO A 179 3.57 -0.72 24.86
N HIS A 180 2.90 -0.01 23.96
CA HIS A 180 1.90 0.95 24.40
C HIS A 180 0.77 0.18 25.12
N PRO A 181 0.11 0.74 26.16
CA PRO A 181 -0.99 0.06 26.85
C PRO A 181 -2.15 -0.36 25.93
N PHE A 182 -2.25 0.27 24.76
CA PHE A 182 -3.17 -0.10 23.70
C PHE A 182 -2.81 -1.43 23.02
N ASP A 183 -1.54 -1.80 22.96
CA ASP A 183 -1.05 -3.03 22.31
C ASP A 183 -1.04 -4.23 23.27
N ALA A 184 -0.98 -3.97 24.58
CA ALA A 184 -0.92 -4.97 25.64
C ALA A 184 -2.11 -5.95 25.76
N PRO A 185 -3.38 -5.59 25.44
CA PRO A 185 -4.51 -6.50 25.56
C PRO A 185 -4.70 -7.44 24.36
N TYR A 186 -3.88 -7.32 23.31
CA TYR A 186 -4.05 -8.08 22.05
C TYR A 186 -3.08 -9.27 21.92
N THR A 187 -2.67 -9.86 23.05
CA THR A 187 -1.71 -10.96 23.09
C THR A 187 -2.26 -12.32 22.67
N ASP A 188 -3.58 -12.46 22.51
CA ASP A 188 -4.20 -13.67 21.97
C ASP A 188 -3.94 -13.76 20.45
N GLU A 189 -3.67 -14.98 19.96
CA GLU A 189 -3.32 -15.23 18.55
C GLU A 189 -4.33 -14.56 17.59
N ALA A 190 -3.82 -13.74 16.67
CA ALA A 190 -4.57 -13.41 15.47
C ALA A 190 -5.00 -14.73 14.82
N SER A 191 -6.29 -14.90 14.49
CA SER A 191 -6.77 -16.15 13.89
C SER A 191 -5.99 -16.45 12.61
N GLU A 192 -5.78 -17.75 12.33
CA GLU A 192 -4.99 -18.27 11.21
C GLU A 192 -5.46 -17.85 9.80
N ASP A 193 -6.52 -17.06 9.65
CA ASP A 193 -7.13 -16.65 8.37
C ASP A 193 -6.32 -15.60 7.57
N ALA A 194 -5.10 -15.24 8.00
CA ALA A 194 -4.31 -14.18 7.36
C ALA A 194 -3.96 -14.44 5.89
N LYS A 195 -3.78 -15.71 5.49
CA LYS A 195 -3.51 -16.06 4.08
C LYS A 195 -4.78 -16.02 3.22
N ASP A 196 -5.89 -16.45 3.79
CA ASP A 196 -7.17 -16.49 3.08
C ASP A 196 -7.73 -15.07 2.93
N SER A 197 -7.62 -14.22 3.95
CA SER A 197 -8.05 -12.81 3.89
C SER A 197 -7.23 -11.96 2.91
N LEU A 198 -5.91 -12.18 2.78
CA LEU A 198 -5.11 -11.49 1.76
C LEU A 198 -5.47 -11.92 0.34
N HIS A 199 -5.87 -13.19 0.16
CA HIS A 199 -6.34 -13.70 -1.12
C HIS A 199 -7.71 -13.12 -1.50
N GLU A 200 -8.61 -12.99 -0.51
CA GLU A 200 -9.92 -12.35 -0.68
C GLU A 200 -9.81 -10.86 -1.02
N ALA A 201 -8.90 -10.13 -0.38
CA ALA A 201 -8.63 -8.73 -0.71
C ALA A 201 -8.09 -8.54 -2.13
N MET A 202 -7.25 -9.48 -2.61
CA MET A 202 -6.84 -9.46 -4.02
C MET A 202 -8.03 -9.68 -4.95
N ALA A 203 -8.88 -10.68 -4.66
CA ALA A 203 -10.02 -11.01 -5.51
C ALA A 203 -11.07 -9.88 -5.62
N GLY A 204 -11.11 -8.95 -4.67
CA GLY A 204 -11.95 -7.74 -4.72
C GLY A 204 -11.33 -6.59 -5.53
N ALA A 205 -10.01 -6.61 -5.76
CA ALA A 205 -9.30 -5.57 -6.51
C ALA A 205 -9.53 -5.70 -8.02
N SER A 206 -9.20 -4.64 -8.77
CA SER A 206 -9.26 -4.70 -10.23
C SER A 206 -8.17 -5.63 -10.81
N ASP A 207 -8.49 -6.36 -11.89
CA ASP A 207 -7.53 -7.22 -12.62
C ASP A 207 -6.19 -6.53 -12.93
N HIS A 208 -6.23 -5.23 -13.24
CA HIS A 208 -5.02 -4.44 -13.53
C HIS A 208 -4.15 -4.26 -12.28
N ALA A 209 -4.76 -3.95 -11.14
CA ALA A 209 -4.03 -3.76 -9.90
C ALA A 209 -3.43 -5.08 -9.38
N GLU A 210 -4.14 -6.20 -9.54
CA GLU A 210 -3.58 -7.54 -9.28
C GLU A 210 -2.34 -7.83 -10.14
N GLN A 211 -2.40 -7.48 -11.43
CA GLN A 211 -1.28 -7.66 -12.35
C GLN A 211 -0.06 -6.82 -11.93
N VAL A 212 -0.27 -5.59 -11.47
CA VAL A 212 0.79 -4.70 -10.95
C VAL A 212 1.48 -5.35 -9.73
N VAL A 213 0.71 -5.81 -8.75
CA VAL A 213 1.25 -6.48 -7.55
C VAL A 213 2.01 -7.76 -7.93
N ASN A 214 1.46 -8.55 -8.85
CA ASN A 214 2.12 -9.77 -9.32
C ASN A 214 3.43 -9.48 -10.08
N ALA A 215 3.46 -8.44 -10.91
CA ALA A 215 4.67 -8.00 -11.60
C ALA A 215 5.76 -7.59 -10.62
N ILE A 216 5.40 -6.85 -9.56
CA ILE A 216 6.33 -6.48 -8.48
C ILE A 216 6.89 -7.72 -7.79
N ARG A 217 6.02 -8.67 -7.40
CA ARG A 217 6.43 -9.92 -6.74
C ARG A 217 7.42 -10.72 -7.59
N LEU A 218 7.16 -10.84 -8.89
CA LEU A 218 8.05 -11.50 -9.83
C LEU A 218 9.38 -10.74 -10.00
N GLY A 219 9.33 -9.40 -10.04
CA GLY A 219 10.52 -8.55 -10.06
C GLY A 219 11.41 -8.71 -8.82
N ALA A 220 10.81 -8.76 -7.63
CA ALA A 220 11.51 -9.03 -6.38
C ALA A 220 12.15 -10.42 -6.35
N ALA A 221 11.42 -11.46 -6.77
CA ALA A 221 11.96 -12.81 -6.90
C ALA A 221 13.16 -12.85 -7.86
N LEU A 222 13.06 -12.20 -9.02
CA LEU A 222 14.16 -12.08 -9.99
C LEU A 222 15.37 -11.37 -9.38
N ALA A 223 15.15 -10.30 -8.62
CA ALA A 223 16.22 -9.54 -7.97
C ALA A 223 16.99 -10.38 -6.93
N LEU A 224 16.36 -11.39 -6.31
CA LEU A 224 17.03 -12.30 -5.36
C LEU A 224 17.90 -13.34 -6.07
N VAL A 225 17.48 -13.83 -7.24
CA VAL A 225 18.17 -14.92 -7.96
C VAL A 225 19.07 -14.45 -9.11
N HIS A 226 19.16 -13.13 -9.36
CA HIS A 226 19.91 -12.61 -10.49
C HIS A 226 21.40 -12.97 -10.41
N LEU A 227 21.79 -13.95 -11.23
CA LEU A 227 23.14 -14.23 -11.66
C LEU A 227 23.38 -13.49 -12.98
N PRO A 228 24.34 -12.56 -13.07
CA PRO A 228 24.74 -11.96 -14.34
C PRO A 228 24.97 -13.04 -15.40
N ALA A 229 24.42 -12.85 -16.60
CA ALA A 229 24.42 -13.87 -17.66
C ALA A 229 25.81 -14.42 -17.98
N HIS A 230 26.87 -13.63 -17.83
CA HIS A 230 28.26 -14.06 -18.03
C HIS A 230 28.75 -15.06 -16.96
N LEU A 231 28.26 -14.99 -15.71
CA LEU A 231 28.58 -15.97 -14.66
C LEU A 231 27.88 -17.32 -14.88
N GLN A 232 26.90 -17.38 -15.79
CA GLN A 232 26.24 -18.63 -16.18
C GLN A 232 27.02 -19.40 -17.26
N ILE A 233 28.03 -18.77 -17.90
CA ILE A 233 28.78 -19.31 -19.04
C ILE A 233 30.11 -19.97 -18.59
N GLY A 234 30.66 -19.59 -17.43
CA GLY A 234 31.84 -20.26 -16.83
C GLY A 234 32.60 -19.40 -15.80
N PRO A 235 33.48 -20.02 -14.97
CA PRO A 235 34.19 -19.35 -13.88
C PRO A 235 35.19 -18.27 -14.36
N GLU A 236 35.62 -18.34 -15.61
CA GLU A 236 36.57 -17.40 -16.24
C GLU A 236 36.00 -15.98 -16.40
N ALA A 237 34.66 -15.84 -16.41
CA ALA A 237 33.95 -14.59 -16.62
C ALA A 237 34.02 -13.60 -15.43
N VAL A 238 34.58 -14.04 -14.31
CA VAL A 238 34.74 -13.26 -13.07
C VAL A 238 35.81 -12.15 -13.22
N THR A 239 36.73 -12.28 -14.18
CA THR A 239 37.83 -11.32 -14.37
C THR A 239 37.41 -9.95 -14.92
N ALA A 240 36.18 -9.84 -15.46
CA ALA A 240 35.60 -8.60 -15.96
C ALA A 240 34.60 -7.95 -14.98
N MET A 241 34.66 -8.30 -13.69
CA MET A 241 33.69 -7.86 -12.68
C MET A 241 33.54 -6.33 -12.65
N PRO A 242 32.39 -5.78 -13.04
CA PRO A 242 32.03 -4.45 -12.57
C PRO A 242 31.62 -4.63 -11.10
N THR A 243 32.36 -3.96 -10.20
CA THR A 243 32.24 -4.06 -8.74
C THR A 243 30.80 -3.85 -8.23
N ALA A 244 30.53 -4.19 -6.97
CA ALA A 244 29.25 -4.07 -6.24
C ALA A 244 28.44 -2.75 -6.39
N ARG A 245 29.01 -1.72 -7.04
CA ARG A 245 28.36 -0.46 -7.44
C ARG A 245 27.64 -0.51 -8.79
N THR A 246 27.87 -1.50 -9.63
CA THR A 246 27.14 -1.65 -10.89
C THR A 246 25.96 -2.57 -10.70
N GLY A 247 24.92 -2.04 -10.06
CA GLY A 247 23.62 -2.24 -10.66
C GLY A 247 23.77 -1.84 -12.13
N LEU A 248 23.69 -2.80 -13.05
CA LEU A 248 23.62 -2.45 -14.46
C LEU A 248 22.37 -1.57 -14.57
N PRO A 249 22.49 -0.26 -14.83
CA PRO A 249 21.33 0.58 -15.01
C PRO A 249 20.70 0.09 -16.32
N CYS A 250 19.68 -0.74 -16.19
CA CYS A 250 18.79 -1.04 -17.28
C CYS A 250 17.73 0.07 -17.20
N THR A 251 17.83 1.04 -18.11
CA THR A 251 16.88 2.16 -18.21
C THR A 251 15.44 1.65 -18.25
N GLU A 252 15.24 0.49 -18.87
CA GLU A 252 13.96 -0.22 -18.95
C GLU A 252 13.51 -0.76 -17.58
N MET A 253 14.42 -1.30 -16.76
CA MET A 253 14.11 -1.75 -15.40
C MET A 253 13.74 -0.55 -14.50
N LEU A 254 14.47 0.56 -14.63
CA LEU A 254 14.19 1.80 -13.92
C LEU A 254 12.81 2.35 -14.27
N ALA A 255 12.52 2.44 -15.57
CA ALA A 255 11.21 2.84 -16.07
C ALA A 255 10.11 1.91 -15.57
N ALA A 256 10.34 0.59 -15.56
CA ALA A 256 9.38 -0.39 -15.04
C ALA A 256 9.12 -0.20 -13.52
N GLN A 257 10.17 -0.02 -12.71
CA GLN A 257 10.01 0.22 -11.27
C GLN A 257 9.24 1.52 -10.99
N ILE A 258 9.52 2.59 -11.74
CA ILE A 258 8.83 3.87 -11.61
C ILE A 258 7.36 3.73 -12.02
N GLN A 259 7.09 3.06 -13.14
CA GLN A 259 5.72 2.81 -13.58
C GLN A 259 4.94 2.00 -12.55
N LEU A 260 5.52 0.91 -12.03
CA LEU A 260 4.87 0.08 -11.01
C LEU A 260 4.59 0.89 -9.73
N ALA A 261 5.52 1.74 -9.31
CA ALA A 261 5.30 2.64 -8.17
C ALA A 261 4.16 3.64 -8.41
N VAL A 262 4.09 4.24 -9.59
CA VAL A 262 2.99 5.14 -10.00
C VAL A 262 1.65 4.40 -9.92
N GLU A 263 1.57 3.18 -10.47
CA GLU A 263 0.33 2.40 -10.46
C GLU A 263 -0.06 1.94 -9.04
N LEU A 264 0.90 1.65 -8.16
CA LEU A 264 0.62 1.40 -6.74
C LEU A 264 -0.02 2.62 -6.07
N ILE A 265 0.53 3.82 -6.30
CA ILE A 265 -0.01 5.07 -5.73
C ILE A 265 -1.41 5.34 -6.27
N ARG A 266 -1.62 5.18 -7.59
CA ARG A 266 -2.96 5.33 -8.20
C ARG A 266 -3.98 4.39 -7.57
N SER A 267 -3.62 3.12 -7.43
CA SER A 267 -4.51 2.10 -6.87
C SER A 267 -4.85 2.39 -5.41
N ALA A 268 -3.84 2.75 -4.61
CA ALA A 268 -4.04 3.11 -3.21
C ALA A 268 -4.91 4.36 -3.05
N ALA A 269 -4.66 5.39 -3.86
CA ALA A 269 -5.40 6.64 -3.83
C ALA A 269 -6.87 6.43 -4.22
N ALA A 270 -7.15 5.59 -5.23
CA ALA A 270 -8.52 5.28 -5.65
C ALA A 270 -9.31 4.59 -4.52
N SER A 271 -8.74 3.55 -3.92
CA SER A 271 -9.33 2.85 -2.78
C SER A 271 -9.55 3.78 -1.58
N THR A 272 -8.60 4.68 -1.33
CA THR A 272 -8.66 5.65 -0.23
C THR A 272 -9.72 6.74 -0.48
N GLN A 273 -9.79 7.28 -1.69
CA GLN A 273 -10.81 8.27 -2.07
C GLN A 273 -12.21 7.67 -1.98
N CYS A 274 -12.39 6.42 -2.40
CA CYS A 274 -13.64 5.69 -2.23
C CYS A 274 -14.07 5.61 -0.75
N ALA A 275 -13.15 5.22 0.14
CA ALA A 275 -13.41 5.17 1.58
C ALA A 275 -13.77 6.56 2.15
N LEU A 276 -13.08 7.61 1.69
CA LEU A 276 -13.38 9.00 2.05
C LEU A 276 -14.80 9.40 1.63
N ASP A 277 -15.18 9.13 0.38
CA ASP A 277 -16.49 9.51 -0.17
C ASP A 277 -17.64 8.82 0.55
N ILE A 278 -17.51 7.51 0.83
CA ILE A 278 -18.49 6.76 1.62
C ILE A 278 -18.66 7.42 2.99
N SER A 279 -17.54 7.66 3.67
CA SER A 279 -17.57 8.24 5.01
C SER A 279 -18.14 9.65 5.05
N LEU A 280 -17.88 10.48 4.03
CA LEU A 280 -18.44 11.83 3.91
C LEU A 280 -19.93 11.83 3.55
N ARG A 281 -20.40 10.88 2.73
CA ARG A 281 -21.84 10.72 2.44
C ARG A 281 -22.61 10.40 3.72
N ASP A 282 -22.12 9.44 4.50
CA ASP A 282 -22.76 9.01 5.73
C ASP A 282 -22.79 10.11 6.80
N ARG A 283 -21.82 11.04 6.78
CA ARG A 283 -21.77 12.18 7.71
C ARG A 283 -22.80 13.26 7.42
N ASN A 284 -23.24 13.38 6.17
CA ASN A 284 -24.19 14.40 5.71
C ASN A 284 -25.64 13.90 5.61
N ALA A 285 -25.87 12.60 5.83
CA ALA A 285 -27.18 11.96 5.88
C ALA A 285 -27.85 12.16 7.25
#